data_AF-A0A382NS53-F1
#
_entry.id   AF-A0A382NS53-F1
#
_cell.length_a   1.000
_cell.length_b   1.000
_cell.length_c   1.000
_cell.angle_alpha   90.00
_cell.angle_beta   90.00
_cell.angle_gamma   90.00
#
_symmetry.space_group_name_H-M   'P 1'
#
loop_
_entity.id
_entity.type
_entity.pdbx_description
1 polymer ?
#
loop_
_entity_poly.entity_id
_entity_poly.type
_entity_poly.pdbx_seq_one_letter_code
_entity_poly.pdbx_strand_id
1 'polypeptide(L)'
;MMRKLGLEEYPDLSGKLNVQRGLTLEPIFLDEASKILGVDIHKPNCMLLNDDFPFMIADFDGITDEPEPFIVEVKTTQSRTKIDLAKNGIVADDWLTQGDHYLHFNQWKGCP
;
A
#
# COMPACT_ATOMS: atom_id res chain seq x y z
N MET A 1 5.19 12.70 17.36
CA MET A 1 4.84 14.14 17.23
C MET A 1 6.02 14.98 16.76
N MET A 2 7.21 14.90 17.39
CA MET A 2 8.37 15.74 17.03
C MET A 2 8.72 15.77 15.54
N ARG A 3 8.74 14.61 14.86
CA ARG A 3 8.95 14.52 13.40
C ARG A 3 7.88 15.24 12.57
N LYS A 4 6.61 15.15 12.97
CA LYS A 4 5.50 15.87 12.31
C LYS A 4 5.55 17.38 12.54
N LEU A 5 6.25 17.83 13.60
CA LEU A 5 6.54 19.24 13.88
C LEU A 5 7.82 19.73 13.18
N GLY A 6 8.54 18.86 12.46
CA GLY A 6 9.83 19.19 11.85
C GLY A 6 10.97 19.37 12.86
N LEU A 7 10.79 18.94 14.11
CA LEU A 7 11.78 19.08 15.18
C LEU A 7 12.77 17.90 15.24
N GLU A 8 12.52 16.86 14.47
CA GLU A 8 13.36 15.68 14.33
C GLU A 8 13.30 15.24 12.87
N GLU A 9 14.45 14.91 12.28
CA GLU A 9 14.49 14.39 10.92
C GLU A 9 13.85 13.01 10.82
N TYR A 10 13.30 12.71 9.64
CA TYR A 10 12.87 11.36 9.32
C TYR A 10 14.10 10.51 9.03
N PRO A 11 14.22 9.30 9.61
CA PRO A 11 15.35 8.43 9.33
C PRO A 11 15.33 8.05 7.85
N ASP A 12 16.47 8.15 7.18
CA ASP A 12 16.62 7.61 5.84
C ASP A 12 16.59 6.07 5.90
N LEU A 13 15.59 5.49 5.26
CA LEU A 13 15.40 4.03 5.19
C LEU A 13 15.85 3.45 3.85
N SER A 14 16.30 4.28 2.90
CA SER A 14 16.65 3.87 1.53
C SER A 14 17.78 2.82 1.49
N GLY A 15 18.68 2.84 2.47
CA GLY A 15 19.77 1.87 2.61
C GLY A 15 19.36 0.54 3.27
N LYS A 16 18.13 0.40 3.77
CA LYS A 16 17.71 -0.83 4.44
C LYS A 16 17.33 -1.90 3.42
N LEU A 17 17.96 -3.07 3.54
CA LEU A 17 17.78 -4.19 2.62
C LEU A 17 16.32 -4.62 2.45
N ASN A 18 15.53 -4.62 3.52
CA ASN A 18 14.12 -4.99 3.45
C ASN A 18 13.28 -3.96 2.67
N VAL A 19 13.60 -2.67 2.77
CA VAL A 19 12.95 -1.61 1.98
C VAL A 19 13.31 -1.75 0.50
N GLN A 20 14.60 -1.90 0.20
CA GLN A 20 15.08 -2.10 -1.18
C GLN A 20 14.47 -3.34 -1.85
N ARG A 21 14.35 -4.44 -1.10
CA ARG A 21 13.68 -5.66 -1.58
C ARG A 21 12.21 -5.44 -1.86
N GLY A 22 11.49 -4.73 -0.98
CA GLY A 22 10.10 -4.35 -1.22
C GLY A 22 9.96 -3.60 -2.54
N LEU A 23 10.71 -2.52 -2.70
CA LEU A 23 10.70 -1.69 -3.92
C LEU A 23 11.04 -2.48 -5.20
N THR A 24 11.96 -3.43 -5.12
CA THR A 24 12.37 -4.24 -6.28
C THR A 24 11.29 -5.27 -6.66
N LEU A 25 10.63 -5.86 -5.66
CA LEU A 25 9.70 -6.98 -5.87
C LEU A 25 8.25 -6.53 -6.11
N GLU A 26 7.88 -5.34 -5.63
CA GLU A 26 6.52 -4.83 -5.74
C GLU A 26 6.00 -4.80 -7.19
N PRO A 27 6.73 -4.31 -8.21
CA PRO A 27 6.24 -4.35 -9.59
C PRO A 27 6.01 -5.77 -10.12
N ILE A 28 6.84 -6.73 -9.66
CA ILE A 28 6.72 -8.15 -10.07
C ILE A 28 5.45 -8.76 -9.49
N PHE A 29 5.15 -8.46 -8.23
CA PHE A 29 3.95 -8.97 -7.57
C PHE A 29 2.68 -8.29 -8.06
N LEU A 30 2.72 -7.02 -8.44
CA LEU A 30 1.59 -6.35 -9.08
C LEU A 30 1.28 -6.96 -10.46
N ASP A 31 2.31 -7.26 -11.27
CA ASP A 31 2.15 -7.95 -12.55
C ASP A 31 1.56 -9.37 -12.38
N GLU A 32 2.03 -10.13 -11.39
CA GLU A 32 1.47 -11.45 -11.08
C GLU A 32 0.02 -11.35 -10.55
N ALA A 33 -0.27 -10.38 -9.68
CA ALA A 33 -1.62 -10.15 -9.17
C ALA A 33 -2.58 -9.78 -10.30
N SER A 34 -2.15 -8.96 -11.25
CA SER A 34 -2.92 -8.59 -12.44
C SER A 34 -3.32 -9.82 -13.25
N LYS A 35 -2.37 -10.74 -13.49
CA LYS A 35 -2.61 -12.01 -14.18
C LYS A 35 -3.57 -12.94 -13.43
N ILE A 36 -3.42 -13.05 -12.11
CA ILE A 36 -4.27 -13.90 -11.26
C ILE A 36 -5.71 -13.39 -11.24
N LEU A 37 -5.88 -12.07 -11.12
CA LEU A 37 -7.19 -11.43 -11.03
C LEU A 37 -7.83 -11.19 -12.39
N GLY A 38 -7.05 -11.19 -13.47
CA GLY A 38 -7.54 -10.94 -14.83
C GLY A 38 -7.92 -9.48 -15.08
N VAL A 39 -7.31 -8.55 -14.34
CA VAL A 39 -7.57 -7.10 -14.41
C VAL A 39 -6.27 -6.34 -14.55
N ASP A 40 -6.33 -5.15 -15.14
CA ASP A 40 -5.17 -4.27 -15.21
C ASP A 40 -4.95 -3.58 -13.86
N ILE A 41 -3.69 -3.59 -13.38
CA ILE A 41 -3.28 -2.94 -12.14
C ILE A 41 -2.22 -1.89 -12.47
N HIS A 42 -2.43 -0.66 -12.01
CA HIS A 42 -1.52 0.46 -12.23
C HIS A 42 -1.09 1.07 -10.91
N LYS A 43 0.19 1.44 -10.79
CA LYS A 43 0.71 2.17 -9.63
C LYS A 43 0.52 3.68 -9.85
N PRO A 44 -0.17 4.40 -8.94
CA PRO A 44 -0.22 5.85 -8.99
C PRO A 44 1.18 6.45 -8.79
N ASN A 45 1.56 7.44 -9.61
CA ASN A 45 2.83 8.17 -9.47
C ASN A 45 2.71 9.37 -8.53
N CYS A 46 1.82 9.30 -7.54
CA CYS A 46 1.56 10.39 -6.61
C CYS A 46 1.06 9.87 -5.25
N MET A 47 1.34 10.66 -4.21
CA MET A 47 0.61 10.54 -2.96
C MET A 47 -0.74 11.26 -3.09
N LEU A 48 -1.76 10.67 -2.50
CA LEU A 48 -3.11 11.22 -2.46
C LEU A 48 -3.33 11.97 -1.14
N LEU A 49 -4.17 13.00 -1.19
CA LEU A 49 -4.59 13.80 -0.06
C LEU A 49 -6.09 13.67 0.10
N ASN A 50 -6.61 13.34 1.27
CA ASN A 50 -8.06 13.16 1.44
C ASN A 50 -8.82 14.51 1.33
N ASP A 51 -9.96 14.51 0.63
CA ASP A 51 -10.78 15.72 0.42
C ASP A 51 -11.46 16.22 1.71
N ASP A 52 -11.98 15.29 2.51
CA ASP A 52 -12.74 15.61 3.73
C ASP A 52 -11.79 15.83 4.93
N PHE A 53 -10.65 15.15 4.93
CA PHE A 53 -9.66 15.17 6.00
C PHE A 53 -8.27 15.52 5.47
N PRO A 54 -7.94 16.81 5.24
CA PRO A 54 -6.69 17.24 4.59
C PRO A 54 -5.37 16.91 5.33
N PHE A 55 -5.43 16.23 6.47
CA PHE A 55 -4.25 15.69 7.15
C PHE A 55 -3.99 14.22 6.80
N MET A 56 -4.96 13.53 6.20
CA MET A 56 -4.84 12.14 5.76
C MET A 56 -4.20 12.11 4.37
N ILE A 57 -3.12 11.35 4.27
CA ILE A 57 -2.43 11.08 3.00
C ILE A 57 -2.33 9.57 2.78
N ALA A 58 -2.28 9.16 1.52
CA ALA A 58 -2.12 7.75 1.14
C ALA A 58 -1.16 7.62 -0.04
N ASP A 59 -0.47 6.48 -0.10
CA ASP A 59 0.40 6.08 -1.20
C ASP A 59 0.08 4.61 -1.50
N PHE A 60 -0.55 4.37 -2.64
CA PHE A 60 -1.07 3.05 -3.00
C PHE A 60 -0.04 2.28 -3.82
N ASP A 61 0.13 0.99 -3.54
CA ASP A 61 1.00 0.15 -4.36
C ASP A 61 0.39 -0.06 -5.76
N GLY A 62 -0.93 -0.31 -5.83
CA GLY A 62 -1.66 -0.44 -7.08
C GLY A 62 -3.15 -0.14 -6.95
N ILE A 63 -3.76 0.24 -8.07
CA ILE A 63 -5.20 0.43 -8.25
C ILE A 63 -5.64 -0.24 -9.55
N THR A 64 -6.91 -0.60 -9.64
CA THR A 64 -7.52 -1.11 -10.87
C THR A 64 -8.37 -0.04 -11.55
N ASP A 65 -8.62 -0.20 -12.85
CA ASP A 65 -9.48 0.67 -13.66
C ASP A 65 -10.85 0.01 -13.98
N GLU A 66 -11.26 -0.92 -13.12
CA GLU A 66 -12.53 -1.63 -13.28
C GLU A 66 -13.73 -0.68 -13.20
N PRO A 67 -14.91 -1.09 -13.70
CA PRO A 67 -16.18 -0.46 -13.35
C PRO A 67 -16.68 -0.92 -11.98
N GLU A 68 -15.81 -1.60 -11.19
CA GLU A 68 -15.68 -2.05 -9.78
C GLU A 68 -14.28 -1.82 -9.06
N PRO A 69 -13.46 -0.74 -9.18
CA PRO A 69 -12.05 -0.76 -8.84
C PRO A 69 -11.75 -0.72 -7.35
N PHE A 70 -10.60 -1.30 -7.08
CA PHE A 70 -10.14 -1.59 -5.74
C PHE A 70 -8.63 -1.33 -5.65
N ILE A 71 -8.19 -1.21 -4.41
CA ILE A 71 -6.79 -0.97 -4.08
C ILE A 71 -6.09 -2.31 -3.92
N VAL A 72 -4.89 -2.42 -4.47
CA VAL A 72 -4.01 -3.58 -4.31
C VAL A 72 -2.82 -3.13 -3.48
N GLU A 73 -2.68 -3.70 -2.28
CA GLU A 73 -1.55 -3.47 -1.38
C GLU A 73 -0.66 -4.71 -1.34
N VAL A 74 0.62 -4.57 -1.70
CA VAL A 74 1.57 -5.67 -1.79
C VAL A 74 2.53 -5.63 -0.62
N LYS A 75 2.61 -6.74 0.13
CA LYS A 75 3.53 -6.86 1.26
C LYS A 75 4.60 -7.90 1.01
N THR A 76 5.85 -7.47 1.12
CA THR A 76 7.00 -8.36 1.28
C THR A 76 7.51 -8.25 2.72
N THR A 77 7.84 -9.39 3.32
CA THR A 77 8.25 -9.39 4.74
C THR A 77 9.23 -10.52 5.03
N GLN A 78 10.11 -10.28 6.00
CA GLN A 78 10.97 -11.29 6.62
C GLN A 78 10.45 -11.73 7.99
N SER A 79 9.36 -11.10 8.48
CA SER A 79 8.77 -11.46 9.76
C SER A 79 8.11 -12.82 9.67
N ARG A 80 8.64 -13.79 10.44
CA ARG A 80 8.12 -15.15 10.46
C ARG A 80 6.65 -15.20 10.85
N THR A 81 6.25 -14.44 11.86
CA THR A 81 4.86 -14.35 12.31
C THR A 81 3.93 -13.89 11.19
N LYS A 82 4.31 -12.85 10.43
CA LYS A 82 3.50 -12.35 9.32
C LYS A 82 3.42 -13.35 8.16
N ILE A 83 4.51 -14.07 7.89
CA ILE A 83 4.53 -15.15 6.90
C ILE A 83 3.58 -16.28 7.30
N ASP A 84 3.61 -16.69 8.57
CA ASP A 84 2.75 -17.76 9.06
C ASP A 84 1.27 -17.34 9.05
N LEU A 85 0.95 -16.07 9.36
CA LEU A 85 -0.41 -15.54 9.19
C LEU A 85 -0.86 -15.59 7.71
N ALA A 86 -0.02 -15.09 6.79
CA ALA A 86 -0.34 -15.05 5.36
C ALA A 86 -0.60 -16.46 4.78
N LYS A 87 0.19 -17.46 5.20
CA LYS A 87 -0.03 -18.87 4.79
C LYS A 87 -1.36 -19.45 5.25
N ASN A 88 -1.94 -18.90 6.31
CA ASN A 88 -3.26 -19.26 6.81
C ASN A 88 -4.37 -18.35 6.24
N GLY A 89 -4.05 -17.48 5.27
CA GLY A 89 -5.00 -16.54 4.68
C GLY A 89 -5.36 -15.36 5.59
N ILE A 90 -4.53 -15.07 6.61
CA ILE A 90 -4.78 -14.00 7.58
C ILE A 90 -3.84 -12.83 7.29
N VAL A 91 -4.41 -11.63 7.15
CA VAL A 91 -3.66 -10.38 7.04
C VAL A 91 -3.34 -9.85 8.44
N ALA A 92 -2.12 -9.37 8.66
CA ALA A 92 -1.72 -8.82 9.96
C ALA A 92 -2.49 -7.52 10.29
N ASP A 93 -2.88 -7.34 11.54
CA ASP A 93 -3.71 -6.21 12.00
C ASP A 93 -3.14 -4.82 11.64
N ASP A 94 -1.81 -4.68 11.66
CA ASP A 94 -1.16 -3.41 11.30
C ASP A 94 -1.28 -3.10 9.79
N TRP A 95 -1.36 -4.13 8.95
CA TRP A 95 -1.67 -3.97 7.53
C TRP A 95 -3.15 -3.74 7.27
N LEU A 96 -4.04 -4.38 8.05
CA LEU A 96 -5.49 -4.09 7.99
C LEU A 96 -5.78 -2.64 8.35
N THR A 97 -5.16 -2.14 9.42
CA THR A 97 -5.30 -0.73 9.83
C THR A 97 -4.86 0.25 8.72
N GLN A 98 -3.81 -0.10 7.97
CA GLN A 98 -3.39 0.68 6.80
C GLN A 98 -4.43 0.62 5.68
N GLY A 99 -4.99 -0.57 5.41
CA GLY A 99 -6.06 -0.75 4.43
C GLY A 99 -7.32 0.05 4.77
N ASP A 100 -7.78 0.00 6.02
CA ASP A 100 -8.94 0.77 6.49
C ASP A 100 -8.73 2.28 6.29
N HIS A 101 -7.53 2.79 6.56
CA HIS A 101 -7.16 4.18 6.27
C HIS A 101 -7.28 4.51 4.79
N TYR A 102 -6.87 3.60 3.90
CA TYR A 102 -6.94 3.80 2.45
C TYR A 102 -8.36 3.79 1.90
N LEU A 103 -9.28 3.03 2.49
CA LEU A 103 -10.69 3.01 2.09
C LEU A 103 -11.43 4.33 2.33
N HIS A 104 -10.81 5.30 3.01
CA HIS A 104 -11.37 6.65 3.13
C HIS A 104 -11.08 7.55 1.92
N PHE A 105 -10.26 7.13 0.96
CA PHE A 105 -9.85 7.94 -0.20
C PHE A 105 -10.69 7.64 -1.44
N ASN A 106 -11.75 8.41 -1.64
CA ASN A 106 -12.76 8.19 -2.68
C ASN A 106 -12.57 9.08 -3.94
N GLN A 107 -11.37 9.63 -4.14
CA GLN A 107 -11.08 10.61 -5.20
C GLN A 107 -11.06 10.01 -6.60
N TRP A 108 -11.01 8.69 -6.69
CA TRP A 108 -11.24 7.94 -7.91
C TRP A 108 -12.77 7.72 -7.99
N LYS A 109 -13.46 8.51 -8.82
CA LYS A 109 -14.87 8.26 -9.17
C LYS A 109 -14.91 7.03 -10.06
N GLY A 110 -14.96 5.91 -9.36
CA GLY A 110 -14.24 4.73 -9.77
C GLY A 110 -13.69 4.10 -8.49
N CYS A 111 -14.56 3.86 -7.49
CA CYS A 111 -14.63 2.65 -6.66
C CYS A 111 -16.09 2.23 -6.75
N PRO A 112 -16.43 1.60 -7.84
CA PRO A 112 -17.32 0.51 -7.74
C PRO A 112 -16.65 -0.63 -6.92
#